data_AF-A0A5K1B7W2-F1
#
_entry.id   AF-A0A5K1B7W2-F1
#
_cell.length_a   1.000
_cell.length_b   1.000
_cell.length_c   1.000
_cell.angle_alpha   90.00
_cell.angle_beta   90.00
_cell.angle_gamma   90.00
#
_symmetry.space_group_name_H-M   'P 1'
#
loop_
_entity.id
_entity.type
_entity.pdbx_description
1 polymer ?
#
loop_
_entity_poly.entity_id
_entity_poly.type
_entity_poly.pdbx_seq_one_letter_code
_entity_poly.pdbx_strand_id
1 'polypeptide(L)'
;MARSERSEAGASPSAKASELKRVLERLVREIPDEEGSGGGGGECEEARVAEVFDRISKTVAALRDLKLRRTLSQRLESAAVPEQFICPISSELMKDPVVLATGQ
;
A
#
# COMPACT_ATOMS: atom_id res chain seq x y z
N MET A 1 -4.03 29.99 -16.09
CA MET A 1 -3.59 29.50 -14.76
C MET A 1 -3.21 28.04 -14.92
N ALA A 2 -1.91 27.75 -14.99
CA ALA A 2 -1.40 26.38 -15.15
C ALA A 2 -1.35 25.69 -13.78
N ARG A 3 -1.83 24.44 -13.73
CA ARG A 3 -1.94 23.63 -12.51
C ARG A 3 -0.55 23.27 -11.99
N SER A 4 -0.31 23.50 -10.70
CA SER A 4 0.92 23.08 -10.03
C SER A 4 0.92 21.57 -9.84
N GLU A 5 1.73 20.87 -10.62
CA GLU A 5 2.08 19.48 -10.37
C GLU A 5 3.14 19.45 -9.28
N ARG A 6 2.71 19.23 -8.03
CA ARG A 6 3.60 18.96 -6.92
C ARG A 6 4.09 17.52 -7.07
N SER A 7 5.29 17.36 -7.64
CA SER A 7 6.01 16.08 -7.62
C SER A 7 6.14 15.60 -6.18
N GLU A 8 5.34 14.61 -5.80
CA GLU A 8 5.64 13.78 -4.65
C GLU A 8 7.04 13.20 -4.86
N ALA A 9 7.97 13.58 -3.98
CA ALA A 9 9.33 13.07 -4.00
C ALA A 9 9.30 11.53 -4.09
N GLY A 10 9.95 11.00 -5.13
CA GLY A 10 9.89 9.61 -5.56
C GLY A 10 10.60 8.64 -4.60
N ALA A 11 10.00 8.38 -3.44
CA ALA A 11 10.38 7.24 -2.63
C ALA A 11 9.73 5.98 -3.21
N SER A 12 10.55 4.98 -3.54
CA SER A 12 10.06 3.69 -4.04
C SER A 12 9.09 3.06 -3.02
N PRO A 13 8.11 2.25 -3.47
CA PRO A 13 7.17 1.61 -2.54
C PRO A 13 7.87 0.74 -1.48
N SER A 14 9.07 0.24 -1.78
CA SER A 14 9.92 -0.48 -0.83
C SER A 14 10.49 0.44 0.26
N ALA A 15 10.94 1.66 -0.10
CA ALA A 15 11.42 2.64 0.86
C ALA A 15 10.30 3.08 1.80
N LYS A 16 9.12 3.42 1.26
CA LYS A 16 7.92 3.76 2.05
C LYS A 16 7.53 2.63 3.00
N ALA A 17 7.53 1.38 2.54
CA ALA A 17 7.23 0.23 3.39
C ALA A 17 8.28 0.03 4.51
N SER A 18 9.56 0.26 4.25
CA SER A 18 10.60 0.17 5.28
C SER A 18 10.50 1.27 6.35
N GLU A 19 10.08 2.47 5.96
CA GLU A 19 9.84 3.58 6.89
C GLU A 19 8.64 3.28 7.80
N LEU A 20 7.51 2.86 7.22
CA LEU A 20 6.32 2.48 7.98
C LEU A 20 6.59 1.32 8.95
N LYS A 21 7.44 0.35 8.58
CA LYS A 21 7.89 -0.71 9.48
C LYS A 21 8.65 -0.16 10.69
N ARG A 22 9.61 0.76 10.46
CA ARG A 22 10.37 1.41 11.55
C ARG A 22 9.46 2.22 12.46
N VAL A 23 8.46 2.90 11.91
CA VAL A 23 7.45 3.64 12.70
C VAL A 23 6.63 2.66 13.54
N LEU A 24 6.15 1.56 12.96
CA LEU A 24 5.40 0.54 13.68
C LEU A 24 6.22 -0.09 14.83
N GLU A 25 7.47 -0.46 14.58
CA GLU A 25 8.38 -1.00 15.60
C GLU A 25 8.58 -0.03 16.77
N ARG A 26 8.62 1.28 16.48
CA ARG A 26 8.72 2.32 17.51
C ARG A 26 7.43 2.42 18.33
N LEU A 27 6.27 2.45 17.68
CA LEU A 27 4.98 2.56 18.37
C LEU A 27 4.67 1.36 19.25
N VAL A 28 5.02 0.14 18.79
CA VAL A 28 4.81 -1.08 19.58
C VAL A 28 5.68 -1.09 20.84
N ARG A 29 6.91 -0.58 20.77
CA ARG A 29 7.81 -0.43 21.93
C ARG A 29 7.35 0.65 22.93
N GLU A 30 6.47 1.55 22.53
CA GLU A 30 5.92 2.58 23.40
C GLU A 30 4.78 2.05 24.27
N ILE A 31 4.19 0.91 23.90
CA ILE A 31 3.20 0.23 24.73
C ILE A 31 3.92 -0.31 25.97
N PRO A 32 3.51 0.10 27.19
CA PRO A 32 4.09 -0.44 28.42
C PRO A 32 3.72 -1.93 28.55
N ASP A 33 4.70 -2.76 28.95
CA ASP A 33 4.43 -4.12 29.39
C ASP A 33 3.75 -4.06 30.77
N GLU A 34 2.54 -4.62 30.89
CA GLU A 34 1.71 -4.69 32.10
C GLU A 34 2.29 -5.57 33.23
N GLU A 35 3.61 -5.73 33.32
CA GLU A 35 4.26 -6.46 34.42
C GLU A 35 5.34 -5.60 35.09
N GLY A 36 4.91 -4.72 36.00
CA GLY A 36 5.86 -3.99 36.84
C GLY A 36 5.31 -2.84 37.67
N SER A 37 4.69 -3.19 38.81
CA SER A 37 4.55 -2.34 40.02
C SER A 37 3.51 -1.21 39.99
N GLY A 38 2.32 -1.53 40.48
CA GLY A 38 1.70 -0.78 41.58
C GLY A 38 1.21 0.63 41.30
N GLY A 39 -0.10 0.75 41.05
CA GLY A 39 -0.93 1.86 41.54
C GLY A 39 -0.73 3.21 40.86
N GLY A 40 -1.43 3.43 39.74
CA GLY A 40 -1.47 4.76 39.12
C GLY A 40 -2.30 4.87 37.85
N GLY A 41 -3.35 4.05 37.66
CA GLY A 41 -4.24 4.13 36.51
C GLY A 41 -5.07 5.41 36.52
N GLY A 42 -4.47 6.51 36.07
CA GLY A 42 -5.18 7.75 35.76
C GLY A 42 -5.79 7.65 34.37
N GLU A 43 -6.96 8.27 34.19
CA GLU A 43 -7.67 8.50 32.91
C GLU A 43 -6.75 8.95 31.75
N CYS A 44 -5.61 9.58 32.06
CA CYS A 44 -4.60 9.99 31.09
C CYS A 44 -3.77 8.83 30.48
N GLU A 45 -3.58 7.71 31.19
CA GLU A 45 -2.77 6.58 30.71
C GLU A 45 -3.54 5.76 29.68
N GLU A 46 -4.80 5.45 29.96
CA GLU A 46 -5.68 4.74 29.04
C GLU A 46 -5.93 5.54 27.75
N ALA A 47 -6.04 6.87 27.85
CA ALA A 47 -6.12 7.76 26.70
C ALA A 47 -4.82 7.75 25.85
N ARG A 48 -3.64 7.67 26.48
CA ARG A 48 -2.37 7.54 25.76
C ARG A 48 -2.26 6.19 25.05
N VAL A 49 -2.62 5.10 25.73
CA VAL A 49 -2.64 3.76 25.13
C VAL A 49 -3.60 3.70 23.94
N ALA A 50 -4.78 4.31 24.06
CA ALA A 50 -5.73 4.41 22.95
C ALA A 50 -5.18 5.20 21.75
N GLU A 51 -4.45 6.29 21.99
CA GLU A 51 -3.81 7.07 20.91
C GLU A 51 -2.69 6.28 20.22
N VAL A 52 -1.85 5.58 20.99
CA VAL A 52 -0.80 4.70 20.44
C VAL A 52 -1.43 3.58 19.60
N PHE A 53 -2.52 2.97 20.09
CA PHE A 53 -3.24 1.93 19.36
C PHE A 53 -3.84 2.42 18.04
N ASP A 54 -4.47 3.60 18.01
CA ASP A 54 -5.01 4.19 16.79
C ASP A 54 -3.90 4.48 15.76
N ARG A 55 -2.74 4.98 16.22
CA ARG A 55 -1.56 5.19 15.37
C ARG A 55 -1.01 3.88 14.82
N ILE A 56 -0.95 2.82 15.63
CA ILE A 56 -0.55 1.48 15.18
C ILE A 56 -1.51 0.98 14.12
N SER A 57 -2.81 1.08 14.37
CA SER A 57 -3.87 0.63 13.44
C SER A 57 -3.76 1.32 12.09
N LYS A 58 -3.59 2.65 12.08
CA LYS A 58 -3.36 3.44 10.86
C LYS A 58 -2.08 3.02 10.13
N THR A 59 -0.99 2.79 10.86
CA THR A 59 0.30 2.38 10.28
C THR A 59 0.23 0.99 9.65
N VAL A 60 -0.46 0.05 10.31
CA VAL A 60 -0.69 -1.31 9.79
C VAL A 60 -1.58 -1.29 8.56
N ALA A 61 -2.66 -0.49 8.55
CA ALA A 61 -3.52 -0.32 7.39
C ALA A 61 -2.73 0.18 6.18
N ALA A 62 -1.93 1.25 6.35
CA ALA A 62 -1.08 1.78 5.28
C ALA A 62 -0.07 0.75 4.74
N LEU A 63 0.52 -0.07 5.62
CA LEU A 63 1.40 -1.18 5.23
C LEU A 63 0.67 -2.27 4.43
N ARG A 64 -0.57 -2.60 4.80
CA ARG A 64 -1.40 -3.56 4.08
C ARG A 64 -1.76 -3.06 2.69
N ASP A 65 -2.15 -1.80 2.56
CA ASP A 65 -2.45 -1.18 1.27
C ASP A 65 -1.24 -1.20 0.33
N LEU A 66 -0.06 -0.83 0.84
CA LEU A 66 1.19 -0.89 0.08
C LEU A 66 1.53 -2.33 -0.36
N LYS A 67 1.30 -3.32 0.50
CA LYS A 67 1.54 -4.73 0.17
C LYS A 67 0.55 -5.26 -0.87
N LEU A 68 -0.74 -4.93 -0.75
CA LEU A 68 -1.77 -5.29 -1.72
C LEU A 68 -1.47 -4.69 -3.09
N ARG A 69 -1.16 -3.39 -3.14
CA ARG A 69 -0.77 -2.71 -4.38
C ARG A 69 0.43 -3.38 -5.04
N ARG A 70 1.46 -3.73 -4.27
CA ARG A 70 2.62 -4.47 -4.78
C ARG A 70 2.23 -5.83 -5.36
N THR A 71 1.40 -6.60 -4.65
CA THR A 71 0.96 -7.92 -5.13
C THR A 71 0.10 -7.84 -6.39
N LEU A 72 -0.76 -6.82 -6.50
CA LEU A 72 -1.57 -6.59 -7.69
C LEU A 72 -0.71 -6.20 -8.89
N SER A 73 0.25 -5.28 -8.71
CA SER A 73 1.21 -4.93 -9.77
C SER A 73 2.01 -6.15 -10.23
N GLN A 74 2.52 -6.96 -9.31
CA GLN A 74 3.25 -8.18 -9.66
C GLN A 74 2.37 -9.22 -10.39
N ARG A 75 1.09 -9.35 -10.01
CA ARG A 75 0.15 -10.23 -10.71
C ARG A 75 -0.19 -9.71 -12.10
N LEU A 76 -0.28 -8.40 -12.30
CA LEU A 76 -0.49 -7.78 -13.61
C LEU A 76 0.74 -7.95 -14.52
N GLU A 77 1.95 -7.79 -13.99
CA GLU A 77 3.19 -8.02 -14.72
C GLU A 77 3.37 -9.50 -15.10
N SER A 78 2.89 -10.43 -14.26
CA SER A 78 2.96 -11.87 -14.52
C SER A 78 1.77 -12.42 -15.31
N ALA A 79 0.68 -11.67 -15.46
CA ALA A 79 -0.47 -12.11 -16.21
C ALA A 79 -0.15 -12.00 -17.71
N ALA A 80 0.19 -13.14 -18.32
CA ALA A 80 0.28 -13.22 -19.76
C ALA A 80 -1.07 -12.82 -20.37
N VAL A 81 -1.05 -11.80 -21.22
CA VAL A 81 -2.24 -11.38 -21.97
C VAL A 81 -2.59 -12.51 -22.96
N PRO A 82 -3.83 -13.04 -22.94
CA PRO A 82 -4.22 -14.06 -23.91
C PRO A 82 -4.05 -13.56 -25.35
N GLU A 83 -3.58 -14.44 -26.25
CA GLU A 83 -3.21 -14.08 -27.62
C GLU A 83 -4.36 -13.43 -28.41
N GLN A 84 -5.61 -13.79 -28.12
CA GLN A 84 -6.80 -13.20 -28.75
C GLN A 84 -6.99 -11.68 -28.48
N PHE A 85 -6.31 -11.11 -27.48
CA PHE A 85 -6.33 -9.67 -27.20
C PHE A 85 -5.13 -8.92 -27.78
N ILE A 86 -4.20 -9.65 -28.41
CA ILE A 86 -3.02 -9.10 -29.05
C ILE A 86 -3.31 -8.90 -30.53
N CYS A 87 -2.90 -7.75 -31.08
CA CYS A 87 -3.03 -7.50 -32.51
C CYS A 87 -2.07 -8.41 -33.28
N PRO A 88 -2.54 -9.15 -34.29
CA PRO A 88 -1.69 -10.05 -35.07
C PRO A 88 -0.61 -9.34 -35.87
N ILE A 89 -0.76 -8.02 -36.10
CA ILE A 89 0.19 -7.21 -36.88
C ILE A 89 1.24 -6.57 -35.96
N SER A 90 0.82 -5.91 -34.88
CA SER A 90 1.74 -5.18 -34.01
C SER A 90 2.34 -6.02 -32.88
N SER A 91 1.75 -7.19 -32.57
CA SER A 91 2.09 -7.98 -31.36
C SER A 91 1.92 -7.19 -30.04
N GLU A 92 1.13 -6.12 -30.06
CA GLU A 92 0.77 -5.33 -28.88
C GLU A 92 -0.72 -5.53 -28.51
N LEU A 93 -1.08 -5.19 -27.26
CA LEU A 93 -2.47 -5.22 -26.80
C LEU A 93 -3.36 -4.31 -27.65
N MET A 94 -4.46 -4.86 -28.17
CA MET A 94 -5.43 -4.11 -28.98
C MET A 94 -6.08 -3.00 -28.14
N LYS A 95 -5.97 -1.75 -28.61
CA LYS A 95 -6.64 -0.59 -27.99
C LYS A 95 -8.00 -0.28 -28.63
N ASP A 96 -8.15 -0.65 -29.89
CA ASP A 96 -9.35 -0.43 -30.69
C ASP A 96 -9.54 -1.63 -31.65
N PRO A 97 -10.18 -2.72 -31.19
CA PRO A 97 -10.37 -3.91 -32.01
C PRO A 97 -11.40 -3.65 -33.11
N VAL A 98 -11.03 -3.93 -34.35
CA VAL A 98 -11.92 -3.88 -35.51
C VAL A 98 -12.13 -5.31 -35.98
N VAL A 99 -13.40 -5.69 -36.21
CA VAL A 99 -13.76 -7.01 -36.73
C VAL A 99 -14.05 -6.89 -38.23
N LEU A 100 -13.32 -7.64 -39.03
CA LEU A 100 -13.52 -7.79 -40.47
C LEU A 100 -14.77 -8.63 -40.75
N ALA A 101 -15.31 -8.53 -41.96
CA ALA A 101 -16.46 -9.35 -42.38
C ALA A 101 -16.16 -10.87 -42.34
N THR A 102 -14.88 -11.24 -42.33
CA THR A 102 -14.40 -12.62 -42.14
C THR A 102 -14.46 -13.09 -40.68
N GLY A 103 -14.75 -12.21 -39.73
CA GLY A 103 -14.87 -12.50 -38.30
C GLY A 103 -13.56 -12.43 -37.51
N GLN A 104 -12.48 -11.90 -38.10
CA GLN A 104 -11.21 -11.60 -37.42
C GLN A 104 -11.15 -10.15 -36.98
#